data_AF-A0A7X9RYV4-F1
#
_entry.id   AF-A0A7X9RYV4-F1
#
_cell.length_a   1.000
_cell.length_b   1.000
_cell.length_c   1.000
_cell.angle_alpha   90.00
_cell.angle_beta   90.00
_cell.angle_gamma   90.00
#
_symmetry.space_group_name_H-M   'P 1'
#
loop_
_entity.id
_entity.type
_entity.pdbx_description
1 polymer ?
#
loop_
_entity_poly.entity_id
_entity_poly.type
_entity_poly.pdbx_seq_one_letter_code
_entity_poly.pdbx_strand_id
1 'polypeptide(L)'
;MKKRRNYQTEAHKLAKAIDIAIEAFTEECPSDFNKKTQSHMISCYTDYKDQCLNPEVKYRNLASLKYIIEAVFTYFQEGTGNTIEYFWKRIHEENLEYVRENRLEKILTRGKIRGRIEFDYVTDMIVVAEQVGLTTKEDTTKLSIMLGEYEERNL
;
A
#
# COMPACT_ATOMS: atom_id res chain seq x y z
N MET A 1 9.08 -7.82 26.95
CA MET A 1 10.17 -8.05 25.97
C MET A 1 9.57 -8.25 24.59
N LYS A 2 9.92 -7.43 23.58
CA LYS A 2 9.52 -7.70 22.18
C LYS A 2 10.16 -9.02 21.75
N LYS A 3 9.34 -10.00 21.31
CA LYS A 3 9.81 -11.30 20.82
C LYS A 3 10.73 -11.05 19.60
N ARG A 4 11.92 -11.65 19.58
CA ARG A 4 12.87 -11.47 18.48
C ARG A 4 12.23 -11.96 17.17
N ARG A 5 12.13 -11.08 16.17
CA ARG A 5 11.62 -11.44 14.83
C ARG A 5 12.46 -12.59 14.29
N ASN A 6 11.79 -13.64 13.82
CA ASN A 6 12.42 -14.78 13.16
C ASN A 6 11.86 -14.93 11.75
N TYR A 7 12.66 -15.51 10.85
CA TYR A 7 12.31 -15.63 9.44
C TYR A 7 10.94 -16.30 9.25
N GLN A 8 10.71 -17.43 9.89
CA GLN A 8 9.49 -18.23 9.68
C GLN A 8 8.22 -17.45 10.03
N THR A 9 8.23 -16.70 11.13
CA THR A 9 7.07 -15.91 11.56
C THR A 9 6.78 -14.80 10.56
N GLU A 10 7.83 -14.10 10.11
CA GLU A 10 7.69 -12.99 9.17
C GLU A 10 7.33 -13.46 7.75
N ALA A 11 7.85 -14.61 7.32
CA ALA A 11 7.49 -15.24 6.05
C ALA A 11 6.00 -15.63 6.01
N HIS A 12 5.45 -16.19 7.10
CA HIS A 12 4.03 -16.50 7.16
C HIS A 12 3.14 -15.25 7.20
N LYS A 13 3.56 -14.19 7.91
CA LYS A 13 2.85 -12.89 7.86
C LYS A 13 2.82 -12.34 6.44
N LEU A 14 3.96 -12.38 5.74
CA LEU A 14 4.05 -11.94 4.35
C LEU A 14 3.19 -12.82 3.43
N ALA A 15 3.23 -14.13 3.57
CA ALA A 15 2.40 -15.05 2.78
C ALA A 15 0.91 -14.74 2.92
N LYS A 16 0.45 -14.41 4.14
CA LYS A 16 -0.94 -13.98 4.37
C LYS A 16 -1.25 -12.64 3.71
N ALA A 17 -0.33 -11.67 3.76
CA ALA A 17 -0.48 -10.41 3.02
C ALA A 17 -0.54 -10.65 1.50
N ILE A 18 0.24 -11.60 0.98
CA ILE A 18 0.22 -11.97 -0.44
C ILE A 18 -1.12 -12.61 -0.83
N ASP A 19 -1.70 -13.45 0.03
CA ASP A 19 -3.04 -14.01 -0.22
C ASP A 19 -4.10 -12.90 -0.34
N ILE A 20 -4.03 -11.88 0.53
CA ILE A 20 -4.89 -10.71 0.47
C ILE A 20 -4.66 -9.91 -0.82
N ALA A 21 -3.41 -9.78 -1.28
CA ALA A 21 -3.12 -9.12 -2.56
C ALA A 21 -3.74 -9.88 -3.75
N ILE A 22 -3.63 -11.21 -3.76
CA ILE A 22 -4.25 -12.06 -4.79
C ILE A 22 -5.78 -11.95 -4.75
N GLU A 23 -6.37 -11.93 -3.55
CA GLU A 23 -7.81 -11.68 -3.36
C GLU A 23 -8.21 -10.31 -3.93
N ALA A 24 -7.46 -9.25 -3.60
CA ALA A 24 -7.70 -7.91 -4.11
C ALA A 24 -7.67 -7.84 -5.65
N PHE A 25 -6.66 -8.46 -6.29
CA PHE A 25 -6.60 -8.52 -7.75
C PHE A 25 -7.72 -9.35 -8.37
N THR A 26 -8.30 -10.31 -7.64
CA THR A 26 -9.35 -11.20 -8.12
C THR A 26 -10.71 -10.52 -8.03
N GLU A 27 -11.04 -9.97 -6.86
CA GLU A 27 -12.35 -9.42 -6.53
C GLU A 27 -12.51 -7.95 -6.96
N GLU A 28 -11.47 -7.16 -6.77
CA GLU A 28 -11.48 -5.71 -7.00
C GLU A 28 -10.43 -5.34 -8.05
N CYS A 29 -10.36 -6.09 -9.15
CA CYS A 29 -9.35 -5.88 -10.19
C CYS A 29 -9.42 -4.45 -10.76
N PRO A 30 -8.27 -3.76 -10.98
CA PRO A 30 -8.26 -2.46 -11.62
C PRO A 30 -8.98 -2.48 -12.97
N SER A 31 -9.80 -1.47 -13.26
CA SER A 31 -10.63 -1.43 -14.47
C SER A 31 -9.82 -1.39 -15.78
N ASP A 32 -8.58 -0.93 -15.70
CA ASP A 32 -7.62 -0.87 -16.80
C ASP A 32 -6.86 -2.20 -17.01
N PHE A 33 -7.00 -3.17 -16.10
CA PHE A 33 -6.41 -4.49 -16.27
C PHE A 33 -7.28 -5.36 -17.16
N ASN A 34 -6.70 -5.81 -18.28
CA ASN A 34 -7.28 -6.93 -19.01
C ASN A 34 -6.98 -8.27 -18.29
N LYS A 35 -7.64 -9.34 -18.72
CA LYS A 35 -7.48 -10.68 -18.11
C LYS A 35 -6.05 -11.20 -18.12
N LYS A 36 -5.26 -10.89 -19.16
CA LYS A 36 -3.86 -11.31 -19.22
C LYS A 36 -3.03 -10.59 -18.15
N THR A 37 -3.24 -9.28 -17.97
CA THR A 37 -2.58 -8.49 -16.92
C THR A 37 -2.98 -8.99 -15.53
N GLN A 38 -4.29 -9.20 -15.29
CA GLN A 38 -4.78 -9.75 -14.02
C GLN A 38 -4.10 -11.09 -13.69
N SER A 39 -4.11 -12.04 -14.63
CA SER A 39 -3.47 -13.35 -14.44
C SER A 39 -1.97 -13.25 -14.21
N HIS A 40 -1.29 -12.33 -14.90
CA HIS A 40 0.14 -12.11 -14.70
C HIS A 40 0.44 -11.61 -13.28
N MET A 41 -0.33 -10.64 -12.79
CA MET A 41 -0.18 -10.11 -11.42
C MET A 41 -0.41 -11.21 -10.38
N ILE A 42 -1.48 -12.00 -10.51
CA ILE A 42 -1.75 -13.12 -9.60
C ILE A 42 -0.60 -14.15 -9.63
N SER A 43 -0.06 -14.46 -10.82
CA SER A 43 1.09 -15.36 -10.97
C SER A 43 2.33 -14.81 -10.25
N CYS A 44 2.69 -13.54 -10.47
CA CYS A 44 3.85 -12.92 -9.82
C CYS A 44 3.75 -12.95 -8.30
N TYR A 45 2.57 -12.67 -7.75
CA TYR A 45 2.35 -12.72 -6.30
C TYR A 45 2.38 -14.15 -5.77
N THR A 46 1.86 -15.11 -6.53
CA THR A 46 1.99 -16.54 -6.20
C THR A 46 3.47 -16.96 -6.12
N ASP A 47 4.30 -16.51 -7.05
CA ASP A 47 5.74 -16.77 -7.04
C ASP A 47 6.42 -16.13 -5.82
N TYR A 48 6.05 -14.90 -5.45
CA TYR A 48 6.55 -14.26 -4.22
C TYR A 48 6.17 -15.04 -2.96
N LYS A 49 4.97 -15.62 -2.92
CA LYS A 49 4.53 -16.48 -1.81
C LYS A 49 5.40 -17.72 -1.70
N ASP A 50 5.68 -18.39 -2.82
CA ASP A 50 6.57 -19.55 -2.81
C ASP A 50 8.00 -19.16 -2.37
N GLN A 51 8.55 -18.08 -2.89
CA GLN A 51 9.89 -17.60 -2.54
C GLN A 51 10.06 -17.28 -1.05
N CYS A 52 9.00 -16.80 -0.38
CA CYS A 52 9.06 -16.52 1.06
C CYS A 52 8.81 -17.75 1.95
N LEU A 53 7.97 -18.71 1.52
CA LEU A 53 7.68 -19.92 2.29
C LEU A 53 8.71 -21.03 2.07
N ASN A 54 9.26 -21.12 0.86
CA ASN A 54 10.18 -22.17 0.40
C ASN A 54 11.51 -21.60 -0.15
N PRO A 55 12.21 -20.71 0.58
CA PRO A 55 13.46 -20.14 0.11
C PRO A 55 14.57 -21.20 0.05
N GLU A 56 15.51 -21.03 -0.90
CA GLU A 56 16.82 -21.66 -0.78
C GLU A 56 17.48 -21.29 0.56
N VAL A 57 18.27 -22.19 1.14
CA VAL A 57 18.85 -22.03 2.49
C VAL A 57 19.61 -20.70 2.64
N LYS A 58 20.36 -20.28 1.61
CA LYS A 58 21.10 -19.00 1.60
C LYS A 58 20.20 -17.75 1.67
N TYR A 59 18.96 -17.85 1.21
CA TYR A 59 17.97 -16.76 1.22
C TYR A 59 17.00 -16.83 2.41
N ARG A 60 17.13 -17.82 3.28
CA ARG A 60 16.32 -17.96 4.50
C ARG A 60 16.80 -17.00 5.62
N ASN A 61 16.78 -15.71 5.32
CA ASN A 61 17.19 -14.65 6.23
C ASN A 61 16.30 -13.40 6.05
N LEU A 62 16.26 -12.54 7.07
CA LEU A 62 15.36 -11.37 7.08
C LEU A 62 15.74 -10.31 6.04
N ALA A 63 17.00 -10.23 5.62
CA ALA A 63 17.43 -9.28 4.61
C ALA A 63 16.89 -9.67 3.23
N SER A 64 16.98 -10.95 2.85
CA SER A 64 16.37 -11.47 1.63
C SER A 64 14.85 -11.34 1.64
N LEU A 65 14.20 -11.61 2.79
CA LEU A 65 12.75 -11.45 2.91
C LEU A 65 12.30 -9.99 2.70
N LYS A 66 13.11 -9.01 3.12
CA LYS A 66 12.82 -7.57 2.93
C LYS A 66 12.61 -7.21 1.47
N TYR A 67 13.38 -7.79 0.54
CA TYR A 67 13.21 -7.53 -0.89
C TYR A 67 11.86 -8.05 -1.42
N ILE A 68 11.38 -9.19 -0.92
CA ILE A 68 10.06 -9.73 -1.29
C ILE A 68 8.96 -8.83 -0.71
N ILE A 69 9.12 -8.37 0.55
CA ILE A 69 8.20 -7.40 1.16
C ILE A 69 8.12 -6.15 0.26
N GLU A 70 9.25 -5.57 -0.12
CA GLU A 70 9.28 -4.38 -0.98
C GLU A 70 8.60 -4.65 -2.33
N ALA A 71 8.88 -5.79 -2.97
CA ALA A 71 8.26 -6.17 -4.25
C ALA A 71 6.72 -6.31 -4.14
N VAL A 72 6.23 -6.92 -3.07
CA VAL A 72 4.79 -7.10 -2.80
C VAL A 72 4.12 -5.77 -2.49
N PHE A 73 4.73 -4.93 -1.65
CA PHE A 73 4.06 -3.73 -1.15
C PHE A 73 4.20 -2.52 -2.05
N THR A 74 5.18 -2.44 -2.96
CA THR A 74 5.38 -1.25 -3.83
C THR A 74 4.10 -0.84 -4.55
N TYR A 75 3.40 -1.78 -5.20
CA TYR A 75 2.15 -1.49 -5.91
C TYR A 75 1.07 -0.93 -4.97
N PHE A 76 0.91 -1.52 -3.79
CA PHE A 76 -0.09 -1.11 -2.80
C PHE A 76 0.26 0.18 -2.04
N GLN A 77 1.54 0.53 -1.95
CA GLN A 77 2.00 1.78 -1.34
C GLN A 77 1.85 2.95 -2.31
N GLU A 78 2.10 2.73 -3.59
CA GLU A 78 2.13 3.79 -4.59
C GLU A 78 0.80 4.01 -5.30
N GLY A 79 -0.04 2.96 -5.39
CA GLY A 79 -1.32 3.01 -6.05
C GLY A 79 -2.46 3.66 -5.26
N THR A 80 -3.54 3.93 -5.99
CA THR A 80 -4.85 4.35 -5.48
C THR A 80 -5.95 3.50 -6.13
N GLY A 81 -7.18 3.54 -5.61
CA GLY A 81 -8.34 2.84 -6.18
C GLY A 81 -8.76 1.57 -5.43
N ASN A 82 -9.88 0.97 -5.84
CA ASN A 82 -10.58 -0.08 -5.09
C ASN A 82 -9.70 -1.28 -4.72
N THR A 83 -8.84 -1.75 -5.63
CA THR A 83 -7.90 -2.85 -5.37
C THR A 83 -6.99 -2.54 -4.18
N ILE A 84 -6.50 -1.30 -4.12
CA ILE A 84 -5.55 -0.85 -3.11
C ILE A 84 -6.25 -0.68 -1.76
N GLU A 85 -7.46 -0.10 -1.79
CA GLU A 85 -8.26 0.09 -0.58
C GLU A 85 -8.76 -1.23 0.00
N TYR A 86 -9.15 -2.16 -0.87
CA TYR A 86 -9.51 -3.53 -0.46
C TYR A 86 -8.33 -4.20 0.26
N PHE A 87 -7.14 -4.14 -0.34
CA PHE A 87 -5.94 -4.72 0.25
C PHE A 87 -5.65 -4.16 1.64
N TRP A 88 -5.58 -2.83 1.80
CA TRP A 88 -5.26 -2.22 3.09
C TRP A 88 -6.34 -2.44 4.15
N LYS A 89 -7.61 -2.43 3.75
CA LYS A 89 -8.72 -2.80 4.63
C LYS A 89 -8.54 -4.21 5.17
N ARG A 90 -8.27 -5.19 4.30
CA ARG A 90 -8.05 -6.59 4.70
C ARG A 90 -6.80 -6.76 5.56
N ILE A 91 -5.69 -6.06 5.26
CA ILE A 91 -4.49 -6.05 6.11
C ILE A 91 -4.84 -5.64 7.55
N HIS A 92 -5.64 -4.58 7.70
CA HIS A 92 -6.10 -4.09 9.00
C HIS A 92 -7.03 -5.09 9.71
N GLU A 93 -8.06 -5.60 9.01
CA GLU A 93 -9.00 -6.59 9.56
C GLU A 93 -8.31 -7.88 10.04
N GLU A 94 -7.28 -8.32 9.30
CA GLU A 94 -6.50 -9.51 9.62
C GLU A 94 -5.40 -9.26 10.67
N ASN A 95 -5.35 -8.04 11.23
CA ASN A 95 -4.38 -7.59 12.25
C ASN A 95 -2.92 -7.85 11.83
N LEU A 96 -2.61 -7.61 10.56
CA LEU A 96 -1.25 -7.70 10.07
C LEU A 96 -0.51 -6.38 10.37
N GLU A 97 0.72 -6.47 10.91
CA GLU A 97 1.54 -5.31 11.33
C GLU A 97 2.13 -4.52 10.13
N TYR A 98 1.49 -4.55 8.96
CA TYR A 98 1.87 -3.76 7.79
C TYR A 98 1.05 -2.49 7.75
N VAL A 99 1.71 -1.36 7.46
CA VAL A 99 1.07 -0.04 7.44
C VAL A 99 1.26 0.62 6.08
N ARG A 100 0.21 1.27 5.60
CA ARG A 100 0.30 2.15 4.43
C ARG A 100 1.09 3.39 4.82
N GLU A 101 2.08 3.75 4.03
CA GLU A 101 2.87 4.96 4.27
C GLU A 101 2.00 6.19 4.02
N ASN A 102 1.92 7.07 5.01
CA ASN A 102 1.19 8.32 4.87
C ASN A 102 2.04 9.36 4.11
N ARG A 103 1.94 9.38 2.77
CA ARG A 103 2.61 10.42 1.96
C ARG A 103 1.98 11.80 2.16
N LEU A 104 0.73 11.89 2.65
CA LEU A 104 0.07 13.16 2.99
C LEU A 104 0.76 13.85 4.17
N GLU A 105 1.36 13.10 5.10
CA GLU A 105 2.09 13.67 6.25
C GLU A 105 3.21 14.63 5.79
N LYS A 106 3.94 14.27 4.72
CA LYS A 106 4.99 15.13 4.15
C LYS A 106 4.41 16.40 3.53
N ILE A 107 3.21 16.32 2.93
CA ILE A 107 2.52 17.46 2.32
C ILE A 107 1.97 18.39 3.42
N LEU A 108 1.31 17.81 4.42
CA LEU A 108 0.80 18.48 5.61
C LEU A 108 1.89 19.22 6.37
N THR A 109 3.00 18.54 6.69
CA THR A 109 4.14 19.13 7.39
C THR A 109 4.72 20.32 6.64
N ARG A 110 4.71 20.24 5.30
CA ARG A 110 5.23 21.30 4.44
C ARG A 110 4.23 22.44 4.23
N GLY A 111 2.94 22.20 4.40
CA GLY A 111 1.90 23.22 4.29
C GLY A 111 1.54 23.65 2.86
N LYS A 112 1.96 22.92 1.82
CA LYS A 112 1.62 23.27 0.42
C LYS A 112 1.76 22.11 -0.55
N ILE A 113 0.91 22.08 -1.59
CA ILE A 113 1.02 21.22 -2.77
C ILE A 113 1.97 21.86 -3.79
N ARG A 114 3.00 21.13 -4.23
CA ARG A 114 4.08 21.66 -5.09
C ARG A 114 3.82 21.56 -6.59
N GLY A 115 2.94 20.65 -7.01
CA GLY A 115 2.73 20.38 -8.42
C GLY A 115 1.63 19.37 -8.65
N ARG A 116 1.36 19.11 -9.93
CA ARG A 116 0.21 18.34 -10.39
C ARG A 116 0.15 16.92 -9.79
N ILE A 117 1.29 16.24 -9.69
CA ILE A 117 1.37 14.88 -9.14
C ILE A 117 0.88 14.83 -7.68
N GLU A 118 1.30 15.79 -6.85
CA GLU A 118 0.84 15.85 -5.46
C GLU A 118 -0.62 16.31 -5.37
N PHE A 119 -1.05 17.19 -6.27
CA PHE A 119 -2.45 17.62 -6.37
C PHE A 119 -3.38 16.43 -6.65
N ASP A 120 -3.06 15.63 -7.68
CA ASP A 120 -3.84 14.46 -8.05
C ASP A 120 -3.84 13.44 -6.90
N TYR A 121 -2.66 13.16 -6.31
CA TYR A 121 -2.55 12.26 -5.16
C TYR A 121 -3.38 12.71 -3.95
N VAL A 122 -3.33 13.99 -3.56
CA VAL A 122 -4.14 14.50 -2.44
C VAL A 122 -5.62 14.39 -2.76
N THR A 123 -6.03 14.73 -3.99
CA THR A 123 -7.42 14.63 -4.44
C THR A 123 -7.95 13.20 -4.31
N ASP A 124 -7.17 12.22 -4.77
CA ASP A 124 -7.55 10.80 -4.72
C ASP A 124 -7.60 10.26 -3.28
N MET A 125 -6.72 10.74 -2.41
CA MET A 125 -6.49 10.15 -1.09
C MET A 125 -7.19 10.86 0.06
N ILE A 126 -7.60 12.12 -0.09
CA ILE A 126 -8.03 12.96 1.06
C ILE A 126 -9.19 12.36 1.86
N VAL A 127 -10.19 11.79 1.18
CA VAL A 127 -11.34 11.15 1.85
C VAL A 127 -10.96 9.80 2.44
N VAL A 128 -10.24 9.00 1.65
CA VAL A 128 -9.81 7.65 2.02
C VAL A 128 -8.92 7.69 3.26
N ALA A 129 -7.95 8.59 3.29
CA ALA A 129 -6.99 8.72 4.37
C ALA A 129 -7.65 9.03 5.71
N GLU A 130 -8.73 9.81 5.74
CA GLU A 130 -9.52 10.05 6.96
C GLU A 130 -10.26 8.78 7.39
N GLN A 131 -10.90 8.08 6.46
CA GLN A 131 -11.66 6.86 6.75
C GLN A 131 -10.81 5.73 7.32
N VAL A 132 -9.57 5.59 6.82
CA VAL A 132 -8.61 4.57 7.29
C VAL A 132 -7.71 5.07 8.43
N GLY A 133 -7.97 6.28 8.95
CA GLY A 133 -7.24 6.85 10.08
C GLY A 133 -5.79 7.25 9.80
N LEU A 134 -5.40 7.41 8.54
CA LEU A 134 -4.11 7.97 8.14
C LEU A 134 -4.05 9.48 8.40
N THR A 135 -5.17 10.19 8.28
CA THR A 135 -5.30 11.62 8.60
C THR A 135 -6.42 11.87 9.60
N THR A 136 -6.29 12.93 10.39
CA THR A 136 -7.39 13.42 11.22
C THR A 136 -8.33 14.31 10.40
N LYS A 137 -9.53 14.57 10.90
CA LYS A 137 -10.46 15.54 10.28
C LYS A 137 -9.85 16.95 10.15
N GLU A 138 -8.99 17.34 11.08
CA GLU A 138 -8.26 18.61 11.01
C GLU A 138 -7.24 18.59 9.86
N ASP A 139 -6.53 17.47 9.69
CA ASP A 139 -5.60 17.29 8.57
C ASP A 139 -6.32 17.30 7.22
N THR A 140 -7.49 16.64 7.11
CA THR A 140 -8.35 16.69 5.92
C THR A 140 -8.74 18.14 5.58
N THR A 141 -9.07 18.95 6.59
CA THR A 141 -9.41 20.35 6.39
C THR A 141 -8.20 21.13 5.84
N LYS A 142 -7.01 20.91 6.40
CA LYS A 142 -5.76 21.54 5.92
C LYS A 142 -5.45 21.15 4.47
N LEU A 143 -5.58 19.86 4.13
CA LEU A 143 -5.36 19.38 2.76
C LEU A 143 -6.37 19.99 1.78
N SER A 144 -7.63 20.14 2.19
CA SER A 144 -8.68 20.78 1.36
C SER A 144 -8.36 22.24 1.05
N ILE A 145 -7.85 22.99 2.03
CA ILE A 145 -7.39 24.36 1.83
C ILE A 145 -6.22 24.40 0.83
N MET A 146 -5.23 23.51 0.99
CA MET A 146 -4.07 23.46 0.09
C MET A 146 -4.44 23.09 -1.35
N LEU A 147 -5.49 22.28 -1.57
CA LEU A 147 -6.05 22.00 -2.89
C LEU A 147 -6.56 23.30 -3.53
N GLY A 148 -7.40 24.05 -2.81
CA GLY A 148 -7.93 25.33 -3.29
C GLY A 148 -6.83 26.35 -3.61
N GLU A 149 -5.84 26.51 -2.71
CA GLU A 149 -4.69 27.39 -2.96
C GLU A 149 -3.86 26.98 -4.18
N TYR A 150 -3.78 25.67 -4.48
CA TYR A 150 -3.09 25.21 -5.67
C TYR A 150 -3.88 25.54 -6.94
N GLU A 151 -5.20 25.33 -6.93
CA GLU A 151 -6.08 25.68 -8.05
C GLU A 151 -6.03 27.19 -8.35
N GLU A 152 -6.16 28.04 -7.33
CA GLU A 152 -6.11 29.51 -7.48
C GLU A 152 -4.81 30.01 -8.12
N ARG A 153 -3.67 29.35 -7.86
CA ARG A 153 -2.37 29.74 -8.44
C ARG A 153 -2.18 29.29 -9.90
N ASN A 154 -2.96 28.33 -10.37
CA ASN A 154 -2.81 27.72 -11.69
C ASN A 154 -4.02 27.97 -12.62
N LEU A 155 -4.98 28.78 -12.15
CA LEU A 155 -6.01 29.44 -12.95
C LEU A 155 -5.45 30.73 -13.58
#